data_AF-A0A090DA85-F1
#
_entry.id   AF-A0A090DA85-F1
#
_cell.length_a   1.000
_cell.length_b   1.000
_cell.length_c   1.000
_cell.angle_alpha   90.00
_cell.angle_beta   90.00
_cell.angle_gamma   90.00
#
_symmetry.space_group_name_H-M   'P 1'
#
loop_
_entity.id
_entity.type
_entity.pdbx_description
1 polymer ?
#
loop_
_entity_poly.entity_id
_entity_poly.type
_entity_poly.pdbx_seq_one_letter_code
_entity_poly.pdbx_strand_id
1 'polypeptide(L)' 'MSFVSGRTRAYISSVEAGRRNATLDTVEILAKALDVEPQELITAVPAIRRAARGTKQTTPRSSE' A
#
# COMPACT_ATOMS: atom_id res chain seq x y z
N MET A 1 13.60 0.44 0.37
CA MET A 1 12.30 0.28 -0.33
C MET A 1 11.98 1.41 -1.29
N SER A 2 11.61 2.61 -0.84
CA SER A 2 11.13 3.68 -1.75
C SER A 2 12.11 4.06 -2.87
N PHE A 3 13.41 4.15 -2.56
CA PHE A 3 14.42 4.54 -3.54
C PHE A 3 14.77 3.43 -4.55
N VAL A 4 14.59 2.16 -4.15
CA VAL A 4 15.05 0.99 -4.92
C VAL A 4 13.97 0.54 -5.92
N SER A 5 12.68 0.73 -5.59
CA SER A 5 11.57 0.42 -6.48
C SER A 5 11.08 1.62 -7.32
N GLY A 6 11.61 2.81 -7.06
CA GLY A 6 11.11 4.06 -7.65
C GLY A 6 9.69 4.43 -7.20
N ARG A 7 9.18 3.82 -6.11
CA ARG A 7 7.86 4.12 -5.55
C ARG A 7 8.00 5.00 -4.32
N THR A 8 7.08 5.92 -4.09
CA THR A 8 7.12 6.74 -2.86
C THR A 8 6.89 5.88 -1.62
N ARG A 9 7.50 6.26 -0.49
CA ARG A 9 7.25 5.61 0.80
C ARG A 9 5.77 5.60 1.18
N ALA A 10 5.03 6.65 0.83
CA ALA A 10 3.59 6.75 1.05
C ALA A 10 2.81 5.71 0.23
N TYR A 11 3.20 5.48 -1.02
CA TYR A 11 2.62 4.43 -1.86
C TYR A 11 2.85 3.04 -1.25
N ILE A 12 4.11 2.72 -0.90
CA ILE A 12 4.45 1.43 -0.29
C ILE A 12 3.65 1.20 1.00
N SER A 13 3.60 2.20 1.89
CA SER A 13 2.81 2.13 3.12
C SER A 13 1.32 1.90 2.87
N SER A 14 0.76 2.44 1.78
CA SER A 14 -0.64 2.23 1.42
C SER A 14 -0.90 0.81 0.88
N VAL A 15 0.05 0.22 0.17
CA VAL A 15 -0.02 -1.17 -0.32
C VAL A 15 0.08 -2.16 0.85
N GLU A 16 1.09 -2.00 1.72
CA GLU A 16 1.27 -2.84 2.92
C GLU A 16 0.06 -2.82 3.85
N ALA A 17 -0.63 -1.69 3.93
CA ALA A 17 -1.85 -1.55 4.74
C ALA A 17 -3.13 -2.02 4.03
N GLY A 18 -3.04 -2.55 2.81
CA GLY A 18 -4.20 -2.97 2.01
C GLY A 18 -5.11 -1.82 1.57
N ARG A 19 -4.63 -0.57 1.63
CA ARG A 19 -5.36 0.63 1.18
C ARG A 19 -5.21 0.87 -0.31
N ARG A 20 -4.27 0.19 -0.98
CA ARG A 20 -4.08 0.21 -2.43
C ARG A 20 -3.69 -1.17 -2.94
N ASN A 21 -4.18 -1.49 -4.14
CA ASN A 21 -3.74 -2.66 -4.88
C ASN A 21 -2.53 -2.29 -5.75
N ALA A 22 -1.46 -3.09 -5.67
CA ALA A 22 -0.32 -2.96 -6.55
C ALA A 22 -0.62 -3.57 -7.92
N THR A 23 -0.06 -2.99 -8.99
CA THR A 23 -0.05 -3.63 -10.31
C THR A 23 0.97 -4.78 -10.33
N LEU A 24 0.84 -5.72 -11.27
CA LEU A 24 1.82 -6.80 -11.45
C LEU A 24 3.24 -6.25 -11.71
N ASP A 25 3.37 -5.22 -12.54
CA ASP A 25 4.63 -4.48 -12.75
C ASP A 25 5.25 -3.98 -11.43
N THR A 26 4.40 -3.47 -10.53
CA THR A 26 4.88 -3.00 -9.23
C THR A 26 5.31 -4.14 -8.32
N VAL A 27 4.65 -5.30 -8.41
CA VAL A 27 5.06 -6.50 -7.68
C VAL A 27 6.43 -6.97 -8.18
N GLU A 28 6.66 -7.04 -9.50
CA GLU A 28 7.95 -7.41 -10.08
C GLU A 28 9.08 -6.46 -9.65
N ILE A 29 8.83 -5.16 -9.67
CA ILE A 29 9.82 -4.16 -9.27
C ILE A 29 10.13 -4.24 -7.78
N LEU A 30 9.13 -4.52 -6.94
CA LEU A 30 9.34 -4.73 -5.50
C LEU A 30 10.11 -6.03 -5.24
N ALA A 31 9.78 -7.11 -5.94
CA ALA A 31 10.47 -8.41 -5.83
C ALA A 31 11.96 -8.29 -6.19
N LYS A 32 12.26 -7.64 -7.33
CA LYS A 32 13.63 -7.36 -7.75
C LYS A 32 14.39 -6.48 -6.76
N ALA A 33 13.74 -5.48 -6.17
CA ALA A 33 14.35 -4.62 -5.17
C ALA A 33 14.61 -5.33 -3.82
N LEU A 34 13.89 -6.42 -3.56
CA LEU A 34 13.97 -7.24 -2.36
C LEU A 34 14.86 -8.48 -2.53
N ASP A 35 15.27 -8.79 -3.77
CA ASP A 35 15.96 -10.03 -4.13
C ASP A 35 15.16 -11.30 -3.76
N VAL A 36 13.86 -11.27 -4.06
CA VAL A 36 12.92 -12.38 -3.84
C VAL A 36 12.13 -12.66 -5.11
N GLU A 37 11.50 -13.82 -5.19
CA GLU A 37 10.62 -14.15 -6.30
C GLU A 37 9.26 -13.43 -6.18
N PRO A 38 8.62 -12.98 -7.28
CA PRO A 38 7.34 -12.26 -7.21
C PRO A 38 6.21 -13.04 -6.53
N GLN A 39 6.25 -14.38 -6.59
CA GLN A 39 5.23 -15.23 -5.98
C GLN A 39 5.30 -15.18 -4.45
N GLU A 40 6.47 -14.89 -3.87
CA GLU A 40 6.66 -14.75 -2.43
C GLU A 40 5.96 -13.49 -1.87
N LEU A 41 5.66 -12.51 -2.73
CA LEU A 41 4.88 -11.31 -2.38
C LEU A 41 3.36 -11.52 -2.46
N ILE A 42 2.90 -12.65 -3.01
CA ILE A 42 1.49 -12.94 -3.24
C ILE A 42 1.07 -14.08 -2.33
N THR A 43 0.27 -13.76 -1.31
CA THR A 43 -0.29 -14.79 -0.41
C THR A 43 -1.76 -15.05 -0.78
N ALA A 44 -2.18 -16.31 -0.75
CA ALA A 44 -3.58 -16.70 -0.96
C ALA A 44 -4.48 -16.36 0.24
N VAL A 45 -3.98 -15.65 1.26
CA VAL A 45 -4.77 -15.29 2.43
C VAL A 45 -5.72 -14.16 2.04
N PRO A 46 -7.05 -14.38 2.12
CA PRO A 46 -8.01 -13.32 1.84
C PRO A 46 -7.73 -12.16 2.81
N ALA A 47 -7.53 -10.96 2.27
CA ALA A 47 -7.29 -9.77 3.06
C ALA A 47 -8.45 -9.61 4.05
N ILE A 48 -8.16 -9.80 5.34
CA ILE A 48 -9.09 -9.45 6.42
C ILE A 48 -9.33 -7.97 6.25
N ARG A 49 -10.50 -7.60 5.70
CA ARG A 49 -10.91 -6.22 5.54
C ARG A 49 -11.00 -5.64 6.95
N ARG A 50 -9.92 -5.01 7.41
CA ARG A 50 -9.93 -4.22 8.63
C ARG A 50 -10.98 -3.14 8.38
N ALA A 51 -12.12 -3.29 9.04
CA ALA A 51 -13.25 -2.38 8.93
C ALA A 51 -12.72 -0.96 9.01
N ALA A 52 -13.02 -0.18 7.97
CA ALA A 52 -12.52 1.16 7.76
C ALA A 52 -12.83 2.03 9.00
N ARG A 53 -11.88 2.14 9.92
CA ARG A 53 -11.93 3.13 10.99
C ARG A 53 -11.25 4.38 10.46
N GLY A 54 -12.06 5.20 9.81
CA GLY A 54 -11.72 6.54 9.36
C GLY A 54 -12.97 7.39 9.44
N THR A 55 -13.35 7.78 10.65
CA THR A 55 -14.27 8.88 10.87
C THR A 55 -13.75 10.08 10.10
N LYS A 56 -14.49 10.50 9.05
CA LYS A 56 -14.30 11.83 8.47
C LYS A 56 -14.63 12.84 9.57
N GLN A 57 -13.62 13.35 10.26
CA GLN A 57 -13.73 14.60 11.01
C GLN A 57 -13.85 15.70 9.97
N THR A 58 -15.09 15.99 9.59
CA THR A 58 -15.45 17.23 8.91
C THR A 58 -15.30 18.33 9.95
N THR A 59 -14.17 19.03 9.97
CA THR A 59 -14.05 20.29 10.70
C THR A 59 -14.98 21.31 10.05
N PRO A 60 -16.02 21.82 10.74
CA PRO A 60 -16.75 22.97 10.24
C PRO A 60 -15.81 24.18 10.30
N ARG A 61 -15.64 24.85 9.16
CA ARG A 61 -14.93 26.12 9.06
C ARG A 61 -15.81 27.18 9.75
N SER A 62 -15.40 27.61 10.94
CA SER A 62 -15.95 28.81 11.60
C SER A 62 -15.04 30.02 11.36
N SER A 63 -15.72 31.15 11.11
CA SER A 63 -15.26 32.55 11.08
C SER A 63 -14.46 32.94 9.83
N GLU A 64 -14.77 34.03 9.12
CA GLU A 64 -15.35 35.34 9.51
C GLU A 64 -16.37 35.85 8.48
#